data_AF-A0A8J5U400-F1
#
_entry.id   AF-A0A8J5U400-F1
#
_cell.length_a   1.000
_cell.length_b   1.000
_cell.length_c   1.000
_cell.angle_alpha   90.00
_cell.angle_beta   90.00
_cell.angle_gamma   90.00
#
_symmetry.space_group_name_H-M   'P 1'
#
loop_
_entity.id
_entity.type
_entity.pdbx_description
1 polymer ?
#
loop_
_entity_poly.entity_id
_entity_poly.type
_entity_poly.pdbx_seq_one_letter_code
_entity_poly.pdbx_strand_id
1 'polypeptide(L)'
;MLGEPVVERLGMIIAILDSRPTKKTHVVWGALSDELQRMLTAERRASATEVLTKLNLARSSYIADVKLIDGLREELSNPATAQSLVGHNVLSWCPQAMARIVRYDASPLPDPDWWDCNARDIKGRNLFSSCLLQWFVNHVSIARAAKSNHELSRCLEVTAEVLTSFMSHQANGPLLNALYHQIEGLGAYIRSNAQGGRLEQGSQ
;
A
#
# COMPACT_ATOMS: atom_id res chain seq x y z
N MET A 1 8.30 -14.93 34.52
CA MET A 1 8.61 -13.74 33.71
C MET A 1 7.46 -13.53 32.75
N LEU A 2 6.54 -12.62 33.07
CA LEU A 2 5.50 -12.20 32.13
C LEU A 2 6.18 -11.26 31.13
N GLY A 3 6.18 -11.61 29.84
CA GLY A 3 6.63 -10.68 28.81
C GLY A 3 5.80 -9.40 28.91
N GLU A 4 6.41 -8.23 28.73
CA GLU A 4 5.62 -7.01 28.64
C GLU A 4 4.56 -7.18 27.54
N PRO A 5 3.28 -6.81 27.78
CA PRO A 5 2.19 -6.98 26.80
C PRO A 5 2.49 -6.41 25.41
N VAL A 6 3.43 -5.47 25.32
CA VAL A 6 3.92 -4.86 24.07
C VAL A 6 4.82 -5.82 23.30
N VAL A 7 5.70 -6.57 23.96
CA VAL A 7 6.67 -7.49 23.32
C VAL A 7 5.95 -8.68 22.70
N GLU A 8 5.00 -9.28 23.43
CA GLU A 8 4.18 -10.38 22.91
C GLU A 8 3.35 -9.92 21.70
N ARG A 9 2.74 -8.73 21.79
CA ARG A 9 1.97 -8.15 20.70
C ARG A 9 2.84 -7.81 19.48
N LEU A 10 4.04 -7.29 19.70
CA LEU A 10 5.02 -7.01 18.65
C LEU A 10 5.39 -8.30 17.91
N GLY A 11 5.62 -9.40 18.63
CA GLY A 11 5.86 -10.73 18.04
C GLY A 11 4.69 -11.20 17.18
N MET A 12 3.44 -11.02 17.63
CA MET A 12 2.26 -11.36 16.84
C MET A 12 2.15 -10.51 15.56
N ILE A 13 2.41 -9.22 15.64
CA ILE A 13 2.39 -8.32 14.47
C ILE A 13 3.42 -8.75 13.44
N ILE A 14 4.65 -9.06 13.87
CA ILE A 14 5.72 -9.55 12.98
C ILE A 14 5.30 -10.87 12.34
N ALA A 15 4.76 -11.81 13.10
CA ALA A 15 4.29 -13.09 12.56
C ALA A 15 3.18 -12.91 11.50
N ILE A 16 2.23 -11.99 11.71
CA ILE A 16 1.22 -11.63 10.71
C ILE A 16 1.88 -11.08 9.45
N LEU A 17 2.79 -10.11 9.60
CA LEU A 17 3.50 -9.52 8.46
C LEU A 17 4.29 -10.59 7.71
N ASP A 18 5.01 -11.47 8.36
CA ASP A 18 5.88 -12.47 7.72
C ASP A 18 5.11 -13.63 7.09
N SER A 19 3.86 -13.85 7.50
CA SER A 19 2.94 -14.79 6.83
C SER A 19 2.45 -14.31 5.44
N ARG A 20 2.75 -13.05 5.07
CA ARG A 20 2.22 -12.42 3.85
C ARG A 20 2.70 -13.11 2.56
N PRO A 21 1.86 -13.21 1.51
CA PRO A 21 2.29 -13.58 0.17
C PRO A 21 3.17 -12.48 -0.42
N THR A 22 4.48 -12.63 -0.22
CA THR A 22 5.52 -11.64 -0.53
C THR A 22 5.41 -10.97 -1.89
N LYS A 23 4.97 -11.68 -2.93
CA LYS A 23 4.86 -11.19 -4.32
C LYS A 23 3.53 -10.50 -4.65
N LYS A 24 2.59 -10.45 -3.70
CA LYS A 24 1.22 -9.94 -3.87
C LYS A 24 0.86 -8.87 -2.85
N THR A 25 1.81 -8.44 -2.02
CA THR A 25 1.58 -7.48 -0.95
C THR A 25 2.51 -6.29 -1.08
N HIS A 26 2.05 -5.15 -0.58
CA HIS A 26 2.68 -3.86 -0.70
C HIS A 26 4.07 -3.85 -0.06
N VAL A 27 5.00 -3.12 -0.66
CA VAL A 27 6.41 -3.04 -0.23
C VAL A 27 6.56 -2.61 1.24
N VAL A 28 5.69 -1.70 1.69
CA VAL A 28 5.69 -1.16 3.06
C VAL A 28 5.54 -2.22 4.14
N TRP A 29 4.85 -3.34 3.87
CA TRP A 29 4.68 -4.41 4.86
C TRP A 29 5.96 -5.17 5.10
N GLY A 30 6.84 -5.26 4.09
CA GLY A 30 8.17 -5.80 4.27
C GLY A 30 9.06 -4.88 5.08
N ALA A 31 9.12 -3.60 4.68
CA ALA A 31 9.90 -2.60 5.41
C ALA A 31 9.46 -2.49 6.87
N LEU A 32 8.15 -2.55 7.13
CA LEU A 32 7.60 -2.57 8.49
C LEU A 32 8.05 -3.81 9.27
N SER A 33 7.98 -5.00 8.69
CA SER A 33 8.42 -6.23 9.38
C SER A 33 9.88 -6.12 9.80
N ASP A 34 10.76 -5.72 8.88
CA ASP A 34 12.19 -5.57 9.12
C ASP A 34 12.48 -4.50 10.19
N GLU A 35 11.70 -3.42 10.23
CA GLU A 35 11.81 -2.38 11.25
C GLU A 35 11.35 -2.86 12.63
N LEU A 36 10.21 -3.57 12.70
CA LEU A 36 9.68 -4.11 13.95
C LEU A 36 10.59 -5.21 14.53
N GLN A 37 11.21 -6.02 13.69
CA GLN A 37 12.22 -6.99 14.12
C GLN A 37 13.44 -6.30 14.76
N ARG A 38 13.95 -5.22 14.15
CA ARG A 38 15.04 -4.42 14.75
C ARG A 38 14.64 -3.82 16.09
N MET A 39 13.41 -3.32 16.21
CA MET A 39 12.86 -2.79 17.47
C MET A 39 12.74 -3.88 18.56
N LEU A 40 12.44 -5.12 18.18
CA LEU A 40 12.33 -6.25 19.10
C LEU A 40 13.71 -6.64 19.68
N THR A 41 14.77 -6.55 18.88
CA THR A 41 16.14 -6.93 19.28
C THR A 41 16.98 -5.78 19.84
N ALA A 42 16.45 -4.55 19.84
CA ALA A 42 17.18 -3.38 20.30
C ALA A 42 17.37 -3.39 21.83
N GLU A 43 18.51 -2.86 22.29
CA GLU A 43 18.80 -2.71 23.72
C GLU A 43 17.75 -1.85 24.45
N ARG A 44 17.24 -0.80 23.76
CA ARG A 44 16.13 0.01 24.23
C ARG A 44 14.81 -0.58 23.75
N ARG A 45 13.95 -0.97 24.69
CA ARG A 45 12.60 -1.44 24.39
C ARG A 45 11.79 -0.36 23.67
N ALA A 46 11.14 -0.76 22.59
CA ALA A 46 10.18 0.08 21.89
C ALA A 46 8.92 0.30 22.72
N SER A 47 8.44 1.55 22.75
CA SER A 47 7.15 1.88 23.33
C SER A 47 5.99 1.46 22.43
N ALA A 48 4.82 1.21 23.03
CA ALA A 48 3.60 0.94 22.27
C ALA A 48 3.26 2.07 21.28
N THR A 49 3.54 3.32 21.65
CA THR A 49 3.33 4.51 20.79
C THR A 49 4.24 4.49 19.56
N GLU A 50 5.51 4.13 19.71
CA GLU A 50 6.44 3.99 18.58
C GLU A 50 5.97 2.91 17.61
N VAL A 51 5.60 1.73 18.13
CA VAL A 51 5.07 0.62 17.31
C VAL A 51 3.79 1.03 16.57
N LEU A 52 2.84 1.66 17.27
CA LEU A 52 1.60 2.14 16.67
C LEU A 52 1.84 3.20 15.60
N THR A 53 2.80 4.09 15.81
CA THR A 53 3.17 5.13 14.83
C THR A 53 3.68 4.50 13.53
N LYS A 54 4.56 3.49 13.62
CA LYS A 54 5.09 2.77 12.45
C LYS A 54 3.99 2.01 11.70
N LEU A 55 3.11 1.32 12.42
CA LEU A 55 1.95 0.64 11.84
C LEU A 55 1.03 1.61 11.09
N ASN A 56 0.72 2.74 11.68
CA ASN A 56 -0.15 3.75 11.06
C ASN A 56 0.50 4.39 9.84
N LEU A 57 1.81 4.67 9.88
CA LEU A 57 2.54 5.19 8.73
C LEU A 57 2.49 4.21 7.56
N ALA A 58 2.76 2.92 7.83
CA ALA A 58 2.69 1.87 6.83
C ALA A 58 1.28 1.72 6.23
N ARG A 59 0.26 1.74 7.10
CA ARG A 59 -1.15 1.73 6.68
C ARG A 59 -1.49 2.91 5.79
N SER A 60 -1.11 4.13 6.17
CA SER A 60 -1.37 5.33 5.39
C SER A 60 -0.69 5.29 4.02
N SER A 61 0.54 4.79 3.94
CA SER A 61 1.25 4.59 2.67
C SER A 61 0.52 3.63 1.74
N TYR A 62 0.11 2.46 2.23
CA TYR A 62 -0.69 1.51 1.44
C TYR A 62 -2.02 2.12 0.98
N ILE A 63 -2.75 2.78 1.87
CA ILE A 63 -4.06 3.39 1.56
C ILE A 63 -3.93 4.52 0.54
N ALA A 64 -2.83 5.27 0.54
CA ALA A 64 -2.59 6.30 -0.46
C ALA A 64 -2.50 5.72 -1.88
N ASP A 65 -1.75 4.63 -2.07
CA ASP A 65 -1.65 3.95 -3.37
C ASP A 65 -2.98 3.33 -3.80
N VAL A 66 -3.73 2.72 -2.86
CA VAL A 66 -5.07 2.19 -3.15
C VAL A 66 -6.00 3.30 -3.62
N LYS A 67 -6.05 4.43 -2.91
CA LYS A 67 -6.89 5.58 -3.29
C LYS A 67 -6.52 6.16 -4.65
N LEU A 68 -5.23 6.21 -4.97
CA LEU A 68 -4.76 6.66 -6.28
C LEU A 68 -5.28 5.74 -7.39
N ILE A 69 -5.15 4.42 -7.21
CA ILE A 69 -5.59 3.44 -8.21
C ILE A 69 -7.12 3.42 -8.34
N ASP A 70 -7.85 3.42 -7.22
CA ASP A 70 -9.31 3.42 -7.22
C ASP A 70 -9.87 4.72 -7.81
N GLY A 71 -9.30 5.88 -7.45
CA GLY A 71 -9.71 7.16 -8.03
C GLY A 71 -9.50 7.20 -9.54
N LEU A 72 -8.35 6.71 -10.01
CA LEU A 72 -8.10 6.63 -11.45
C LEU A 72 -9.06 5.65 -12.15
N ARG A 73 -9.37 4.51 -11.54
CA ARG A 73 -10.36 3.57 -12.07
C ARG A 73 -11.73 4.23 -12.22
N GLU A 74 -12.16 4.99 -11.22
CA GLU A 74 -13.45 5.71 -11.24
C GLU A 74 -13.47 6.78 -12.34
N GLU A 75 -12.41 7.57 -12.47
CA GLU A 75 -12.30 8.60 -13.50
C GLU A 75 -12.26 8.02 -14.92
N LEU A 76 -11.60 6.87 -15.12
CA LEU A 76 -11.58 6.16 -16.40
C LEU A 76 -12.92 5.49 -16.74
N SER A 77 -13.71 5.12 -15.72
CA SER A 77 -15.03 4.51 -15.92
C SER A 77 -16.11 5.52 -16.31
N ASN A 78 -15.80 6.82 -16.24
CA ASN A 78 -16.70 7.89 -16.64
C ASN A 78 -16.23 8.52 -17.97
N PRO A 79 -16.98 8.36 -19.07
CA PRO A 79 -16.60 8.88 -20.39
C PRO A 79 -16.32 10.38 -20.43
N ALA A 80 -16.99 11.18 -19.57
CA ALA A 80 -16.82 12.62 -19.52
C ALA A 80 -15.47 13.05 -18.93
N THR A 81 -14.91 12.24 -18.01
CA THR A 81 -13.62 12.51 -17.35
C THR A 81 -12.48 11.72 -17.97
N ALA A 82 -12.74 10.55 -18.57
CA ALA A 82 -11.71 9.67 -19.10
C ALA A 82 -10.85 10.35 -20.19
N GLN A 83 -11.47 11.17 -21.05
CA GLN A 83 -10.77 11.84 -22.14
C GLN A 83 -9.80 12.94 -21.66
N SER A 84 -10.10 13.63 -20.55
CA SER A 84 -9.20 14.66 -20.03
C SER A 84 -7.96 14.06 -19.37
N LEU A 85 -8.02 12.81 -18.91
CA LEU A 85 -6.93 12.15 -18.18
C LEU A 85 -5.69 11.87 -19.02
N VAL A 86 -5.81 11.76 -20.34
CA VAL A 86 -4.69 11.43 -21.25
C VAL A 86 -3.55 12.44 -21.15
N GLY A 87 -3.88 13.71 -20.86
CA GLY A 87 -2.93 14.79 -20.63
C GLY A 87 -2.48 14.97 -19.17
N HIS A 88 -3.06 14.21 -18.23
CA HIS A 88 -2.70 14.29 -16.81
C HIS A 88 -1.52 13.37 -16.48
N ASN A 89 -0.57 13.92 -15.71
CA ASN A 89 0.59 13.17 -15.20
C ASN A 89 0.20 12.01 -14.28
N VAL A 90 -1.02 12.00 -13.73
CA VAL A 90 -1.53 10.94 -12.84
C VAL A 90 -1.50 9.57 -13.52
N LEU A 91 -1.79 9.48 -14.83
CA LEU A 91 -1.68 8.23 -15.59
C LEU A 91 -0.24 7.70 -15.65
N SER A 92 0.75 8.60 -15.65
CA SER A 92 2.17 8.22 -15.68
C SER A 92 2.67 7.70 -14.33
N TRP A 93 1.99 8.02 -13.23
CA TRP A 93 2.43 7.68 -11.86
C TRP A 93 1.75 6.43 -11.30
N CYS A 94 0.58 6.07 -11.84
CA CYS A 94 -0.12 4.84 -11.49
C CYS A 94 0.78 3.58 -11.55
N PRO A 95 1.69 3.41 -12.53
CA PRO A 95 2.61 2.27 -12.55
C PRO A 95 3.49 2.17 -11.31
N GLN A 96 3.93 3.30 -10.73
CA GLN A 96 4.72 3.30 -9.48
C GLN A 96 3.87 2.78 -8.30
N ALA A 97 2.62 3.23 -8.18
CA ALA A 97 1.69 2.78 -7.14
C ALA A 97 1.35 1.29 -7.30
N MET A 98 1.03 0.85 -8.51
CA MET A 98 0.81 -0.57 -8.82
C MET A 98 2.06 -1.39 -8.46
N ALA A 99 3.25 -0.92 -8.83
CA ALA A 99 4.49 -1.63 -8.53
C ALA A 99 4.71 -1.78 -7.02
N ARG A 100 4.46 -0.72 -6.22
CA ARG A 100 4.52 -0.79 -4.76
C ARG A 100 3.52 -1.79 -4.17
N ILE A 101 2.29 -1.85 -4.68
CA ILE A 101 1.25 -2.81 -4.26
C ILE A 101 1.71 -4.27 -4.36
N VAL A 102 2.62 -4.58 -5.30
CA VAL A 102 3.17 -5.92 -5.53
C VAL A 102 4.65 -6.06 -5.16
N ARG A 103 5.10 -5.28 -4.17
CA ARG A 103 6.43 -5.36 -3.53
C ARG A 103 7.61 -4.97 -4.43
N TYR A 104 7.39 -4.12 -5.43
CA TYR A 104 8.49 -3.45 -6.09
C TYR A 104 8.76 -2.13 -5.38
N ASP A 105 10.04 -1.82 -5.15
CA ASP A 105 10.43 -0.56 -4.53
C ASP A 105 10.39 0.54 -5.58
N ALA A 106 9.32 1.34 -5.56
CA ALA A 106 9.14 2.49 -6.44
C ALA A 106 9.04 3.74 -5.58
N SER A 107 9.76 4.79 -5.98
CA SER A 107 9.71 6.08 -5.29
C SER A 107 8.27 6.56 -5.08
N PRO A 108 7.89 7.02 -3.88
CA PRO A 108 6.59 7.64 -3.66
C PRO A 108 6.51 9.02 -4.34
N LEU A 109 7.65 9.59 -4.73
CA LEU A 109 7.69 10.79 -5.53
C LEU A 109 7.27 10.45 -6.96
N PRO A 110 6.36 11.23 -7.54
CA PRO A 110 5.87 10.92 -8.85
C PRO A 110 6.92 11.14 -9.94
N ASP A 111 7.09 10.13 -10.80
CA ASP A 111 8.04 10.13 -11.90
C ASP A 111 7.36 9.55 -13.16
N PRO A 112 7.12 10.39 -14.18
CA PRO A 112 6.41 9.97 -15.37
C PRO A 112 7.19 9.00 -16.27
N ASP A 113 8.52 8.98 -16.15
CA ASP A 113 9.42 8.15 -16.98
C ASP A 113 9.86 6.88 -16.24
N TRP A 114 9.38 6.70 -15.00
CA TRP A 114 9.80 5.63 -14.12
C TRP A 114 9.67 4.24 -14.76
N TRP A 115 8.57 3.99 -15.47
CA TRP A 115 8.32 2.69 -16.08
C TRP A 115 9.38 2.34 -17.13
N ASP A 116 9.77 3.30 -17.98
CA ASP A 116 10.72 3.05 -19.06
C ASP A 116 12.09 2.63 -18.51
N CYS A 117 12.45 3.14 -17.33
CA CYS A 117 13.66 2.76 -16.61
C CYS A 117 13.56 1.42 -15.86
N ASN A 118 12.37 1.03 -15.37
CA ASN A 118 12.20 -0.05 -14.40
C ASN A 118 11.48 -1.31 -14.94
N ALA A 119 10.94 -1.26 -16.17
CA ALA A 119 10.07 -2.32 -16.72
C ALA A 119 10.72 -3.72 -16.76
N ARG A 120 12.05 -3.81 -16.91
CA ARG A 120 12.76 -5.11 -16.97
C ARG A 120 12.76 -5.81 -15.61
N ASP A 121 12.98 -5.07 -14.54
CA ASP A 121 13.18 -5.63 -13.19
C ASP A 121 11.86 -6.14 -12.58
N ILE A 122 10.74 -5.51 -12.95
CA ILE A 122 9.40 -5.86 -12.46
C ILE A 122 8.92 -7.20 -13.01
N LYS A 123 9.34 -7.59 -14.22
CA LYS A 123 8.89 -8.83 -14.89
C LYS A 123 9.36 -10.12 -14.20
N GLY A 124 10.38 -10.06 -13.35
CA GLY A 124 10.98 -11.25 -12.72
C GLY A 124 10.28 -11.78 -11.45
N ARG A 125 9.30 -11.07 -10.88
CA ARG A 125 8.80 -11.37 -9.51
C ARG A 125 7.41 -12.03 -9.48
N ASN A 126 6.40 -11.43 -10.09
CA ASN A 126 5.02 -11.93 -10.15
C ASN A 126 4.50 -11.83 -11.60
N LEU A 127 4.54 -12.93 -12.34
CA LEU A 127 4.23 -12.92 -13.77
C LEU A 127 2.87 -12.29 -14.07
N PHE A 128 1.83 -12.64 -13.30
CA PHE A 128 0.48 -12.15 -13.54
C PHE A 128 0.34 -10.64 -13.29
N SER A 129 0.74 -10.17 -12.10
CA SER A 129 0.65 -8.74 -11.78
C SER A 129 1.57 -7.89 -12.64
N SER A 130 2.76 -8.40 -13.00
CA SER A 130 3.67 -7.70 -13.91
C SER A 130 3.12 -7.64 -15.34
N CYS A 131 2.39 -8.65 -15.81
CA CYS A 131 1.67 -8.60 -17.08
C CYS A 131 0.58 -7.52 -17.07
N LEU A 132 -0.24 -7.45 -16.02
CA LEU A 132 -1.26 -6.42 -15.90
C LEU A 132 -0.67 -5.01 -15.87
N LEU A 133 0.43 -4.82 -15.14
CA LEU A 133 1.10 -3.52 -15.06
C LEU A 133 1.72 -3.12 -16.43
N GLN A 134 2.31 -4.07 -17.15
CA GLN A 134 2.76 -3.83 -18.53
C GLN A 134 1.59 -3.50 -19.48
N TRP A 135 0.46 -4.21 -19.34
CA TRP A 135 -0.73 -3.94 -20.15
C TRP A 135 -1.30 -2.56 -19.88
N PHE A 136 -1.35 -2.12 -18.62
CA PHE A 136 -1.73 -0.77 -18.24
C PHE A 136 -0.88 0.25 -18.97
N VAL A 137 0.45 0.14 -18.88
CA VAL A 137 1.35 1.12 -19.50
C VAL A 137 1.22 1.13 -21.03
N ASN A 138 1.09 -0.04 -21.65
CA ASN A 138 0.89 -0.14 -23.10
C ASN A 138 -0.39 0.58 -23.53
N HIS A 139 -1.51 0.37 -22.83
CA HIS A 139 -2.79 1.00 -23.20
C HIS A 139 -2.81 2.49 -22.93
N VAL A 140 -2.13 2.97 -21.88
CA VAL A 140 -1.92 4.41 -21.66
C VAL A 140 -1.08 5.02 -22.79
N SER A 141 -0.03 4.33 -23.24
CA SER A 141 0.80 4.79 -24.37
C SER A 141 -0.01 4.87 -25.67
N ILE A 142 -0.83 3.85 -25.97
CA ILE A 142 -1.72 3.86 -27.14
C ILE A 142 -2.77 4.97 -27.01
N ALA A 143 -3.36 5.16 -25.83
CA ALA A 143 -4.33 6.24 -25.58
C ALA A 143 -3.74 7.62 -25.87
N ARG A 144 -2.48 7.86 -25.50
CA ARG A 144 -1.75 9.12 -25.80
C ARG A 144 -1.49 9.32 -27.29
N ALA A 145 -1.32 8.23 -28.04
CA ALA A 145 -1.05 8.26 -29.48
C ALA A 145 -2.32 8.08 -30.34
N ALA A 146 -3.51 7.98 -29.71
CA ALA A 146 -4.75 7.67 -30.40
C ALA A 146 -5.09 8.72 -31.46
N LYS A 147 -5.47 8.25 -32.65
CA LYS A 147 -5.77 9.12 -33.81
C LYS A 147 -7.27 9.42 -33.94
N SER A 148 -8.10 8.79 -33.11
CA SER A 148 -9.54 8.96 -33.10
C SER A 148 -10.12 8.83 -31.70
N ASN A 149 -11.27 9.46 -31.46
CA ASN A 149 -11.98 9.35 -30.18
C ASN A 149 -12.43 7.91 -29.88
N HIS A 150 -12.76 7.13 -30.92
CA HIS A 150 -13.13 5.72 -30.74
C HIS A 150 -11.95 4.87 -30.25
N GLU A 151 -10.78 5.04 -30.86
CA GLU A 151 -9.55 4.37 -30.42
C GLU A 151 -9.17 4.78 -28.99
N LEU A 152 -9.28 6.08 -28.69
CA LEU A 152 -9.01 6.61 -27.36
C LEU A 152 -9.93 5.98 -26.31
N SER A 153 -11.26 6.06 -26.51
CA SER A 153 -12.24 5.50 -25.57
C SER A 153 -11.99 4.02 -25.30
N ARG A 154 -11.74 3.23 -26.35
CA ARG A 154 -11.44 1.79 -26.20
C ARG A 154 -10.19 1.55 -25.34
N CYS A 155 -9.14 2.34 -25.51
CA CYS A 155 -7.92 2.18 -24.72
C CYS A 155 -8.13 2.55 -23.25
N LEU A 156 -8.94 3.57 -22.97
CA LEU A 156 -9.27 3.99 -21.61
C LEU A 156 -10.15 2.95 -20.89
N GLU A 157 -11.13 2.36 -21.59
CA GLU A 157 -11.94 1.25 -21.07
C GLU A 157 -11.07 0.06 -20.68
N VAL A 158 -10.18 -0.39 -21.58
CA VAL A 158 -9.25 -1.48 -21.28
C VAL A 158 -8.32 -1.12 -20.13
N THR A 159 -7.90 0.14 -20.01
CA THR A 159 -7.07 0.60 -18.89
C THR A 159 -7.81 0.45 -17.55
N ALA A 160 -9.10 0.82 -17.50
CA ALA A 160 -9.94 0.64 -16.30
C ALA A 160 -10.13 -0.85 -15.94
N GLU A 161 -10.34 -1.71 -16.94
CA GLU A 161 -10.43 -3.16 -16.73
C GLU A 161 -9.13 -3.75 -16.17
N VAL A 162 -7.98 -3.30 -16.68
CA VAL A 162 -6.67 -3.73 -16.18
C VAL A 162 -6.48 -3.31 -14.72
N LEU A 163 -6.85 -2.08 -14.34
CA LEU A 163 -6.80 -1.64 -12.94
C LEU A 163 -7.72 -2.48 -12.04
N THR A 164 -8.93 -2.79 -12.52
CA THR A 164 -9.89 -3.62 -11.79
C THR A 164 -9.33 -5.03 -11.57
N SER A 165 -8.78 -5.64 -12.63
CA SER A 165 -8.13 -6.94 -12.54
C SER A 165 -6.90 -6.90 -11.62
N PHE A 166 -6.10 -5.84 -11.68
CA PHE A 166 -4.92 -5.70 -10.83
C PHE A 166 -5.30 -5.66 -9.34
N MET A 167 -6.30 -4.85 -8.99
CA MET A 167 -6.76 -4.68 -7.61
C MET A 167 -7.47 -5.91 -7.04
N SER A 168 -8.02 -6.79 -7.87
CA SER A 168 -8.62 -8.06 -7.40
C SER A 168 -7.59 -9.16 -7.11
N HIS A 169 -6.35 -9.03 -7.61
CA HIS A 169 -5.31 -10.05 -7.48
C HIS A 169 -4.26 -9.78 -6.40
N GLN A 170 -4.29 -8.60 -5.79
CA GLN A 170 -3.43 -8.23 -4.66
C GLN A 170 -3.94 -8.83 -3.34
N ALA A 171 -3.04 -9.09 -2.39
CA ALA A 171 -3.34 -9.81 -1.14
C ALA A 171 -3.26 -8.91 0.12
N ASN A 172 -3.27 -7.58 -0.03
CA ASN A 172 -3.14 -6.63 1.06
C ASN A 172 -4.40 -6.45 1.90
N GLY A 173 -5.60 -6.60 1.31
CA GLY A 173 -6.87 -6.47 2.04
C GLY A 173 -6.96 -7.43 3.24
N PRO A 174 -6.78 -8.76 3.04
CA PRO A 174 -6.74 -9.72 4.13
C PRO A 174 -5.65 -9.43 5.16
N LEU A 175 -4.46 -9.01 4.72
CA LEU A 175 -3.35 -8.67 5.62
C LEU A 175 -3.68 -7.44 6.49
N LEU A 176 -4.23 -6.39 5.89
CA LEU A 176 -4.66 -5.19 6.61
C LEU A 176 -5.73 -5.52 7.66
N ASN A 177 -6.68 -6.39 7.31
CA ASN A 177 -7.70 -6.86 8.24
C ASN A 177 -7.09 -7.60 9.44
N ALA A 178 -6.11 -8.47 9.21
CA ALA A 178 -5.39 -9.16 10.28
C ALA A 178 -4.61 -8.19 11.19
N LEU A 179 -4.01 -7.14 10.62
CA LEU A 179 -3.30 -6.10 11.37
C LEU A 179 -4.24 -5.15 12.14
N TYR A 180 -5.47 -4.96 11.68
CA TYR A 180 -6.42 -4.01 12.25
C TYR A 180 -6.66 -4.23 13.75
N HIS A 181 -6.87 -5.48 14.16
CA HIS A 181 -7.05 -5.82 15.57
C HIS A 181 -5.83 -5.49 16.44
N GLN A 182 -4.63 -5.57 15.88
CA GLN A 182 -3.41 -5.22 16.61
C GLN A 182 -3.24 -3.72 16.75
N ILE A 183 -3.59 -2.95 15.71
CA ILE A 183 -3.60 -1.49 15.72
C ILE A 183 -4.59 -0.96 16.77
N GLU A 184 -5.84 -1.46 16.75
CA GLU A 184 -6.86 -1.07 17.72
C GLU A 184 -6.47 -1.45 19.16
N GLY A 185 -5.93 -2.66 19.34
CA GLY A 185 -5.45 -3.14 20.64
C GLY A 185 -4.32 -2.27 21.22
N LEU A 186 -3.35 -1.86 20.39
CA LEU A 186 -2.30 -0.91 20.81
C LEU A 186 -2.88 0.45 21.16
N GLY A 187 -3.82 0.96 20.36
CA GLY A 187 -4.50 2.23 20.63
C GLY A 187 -5.24 2.22 21.96
N ALA A 188 -5.96 1.15 22.27
CA ALA A 188 -6.67 0.99 23.55
C ALA A 188 -5.68 0.93 24.73
N TYR A 189 -4.61 0.14 24.62
CA TYR A 189 -3.57 0.03 25.64
C TYR A 189 -2.89 1.37 25.95
N ILE A 190 -2.60 2.18 24.93
CA ILE A 190 -2.00 3.50 25.12
C ILE A 190 -2.97 4.42 25.85
N ARG A 191 -4.26 4.43 25.46
CA ARG A 191 -5.28 5.27 26.11
C ARG A 191 -5.48 4.89 27.58
N SER A 192 -5.56 3.61 27.91
CA SER A 192 -5.74 3.16 29.29
C SER A 192 -4.55 3.52 30.18
N ASN A 193 -3.32 3.38 29.69
CA ASN A 193 -2.12 3.73 30.46
C ASN A 193 -1.88 5.24 30.55
N ALA A 194 -2.30 6.03 29.56
CA ALA A 194 -2.27 7.49 29.64
C ALA A 194 -3.30 8.04 30.66
N GLN A 195 -4.41 7.33 30.87
CA GLN A 195 -5.46 7.69 31.84
C GLN A 195 -5.19 7.15 33.25
N GLY A 196 -4.43 6.05 33.37
CA GLY A 196 -4.07 5.41 34.65
C GLY A 196 -3.11 6.22 35.56
N GLY A 197 -2.65 7.40 35.14
CA GLY A 197 -1.88 8.33 35.97
C GLY A 197 -2.71 9.42 36.67
N ARG A 198 -4.05 9.38 36.59
CA ARG A 198 -4.97 10.41 37.15
C ARG A 198 -5.97 9.88 38.18
N LEU A 199 -5.60 8.89 38.96
CA LEU A 199 -6.24 8.54 40.24
C LEU A 199 -5.08 8.39 41.22
N GLU A 200 -4.82 9.25 42.21
CA GLU A 200 -5.71 9.95 43.13
C GLU A 200 -5.13 11.35 43.47
N GLN A 201 -5.95 12.39 43.47
CA GLN A 201 -5.78 13.48 44.43
C GLN A 201 -6.97 13.43 45.36
N GLY A 202 -6.64 13.33 46.64
CA GLY A 202 -7.50 12.87 47.71
C GLY A 202 -8.80 13.64 47.92
N SER A 203 -9.72 12.94 48.57
CA SER A 203 -10.60 13.56 49.55
C SER A 203 -10.52 12.71 50.81
N GLN A 204 -9.69 13.15 51.75
CA GLN A 204 -9.94 12.91 53.18
C GLN A 204 -11.10 13.80 53.63
#